data_AF-A0A7R9JGV5-F1
#
_entry.id   AF-A0A7R9JGV5-F1
#
_cell.length_a   1.000
_cell.length_b   1.000
_cell.length_c   1.000
_cell.angle_alpha   90.00
_cell.angle_beta   90.00
_cell.angle_gamma   90.00
#
_symmetry.space_group_name_H-M   'P 1'
#
loop_
_entity.id
_entity.type
_entity.pdbx_description
1 polymer ?
#
loop_
_entity_poly.entity_id
_entity_poly.type
_entity_poly.pdbx_seq_one_letter_code
_entity_poly.pdbx_strand_id
1 'polypeptide(L)'
;MSSREVLAAGVAAAIVILRRQRKLKRCEFWMKNAQQVSRVMYYYLKGKALNVGPQHSPQAEAALSKAVKLDPTLVEAWNELGDCYWKRDEIKEAKNCFMGALGHRKNKVSLRNLSMLLRQESAKSSEERVRNIEQGVSFAKEAVQLDTNDGVSWSVLGNAYLSSFFMIGQDPKTLRLCMSAYLQAEKDSAARREPDLHYNKAIALKFEEEYLKALESFSRAQSLDPTWPPPRQKQAELLKYLDNVQDLVRNKGRLKVKKLQQMIQSLDVKQLGPYQGGRYTSAGSSVALTLVPIAGLQPGTNGEKVVLGKVVCSVQNEDSVPL
;
A
#
# COMPACT_ATOMS: atom_id res chain seq x y z
N MET A 1 8.05 -20.60 -15.95
CA MET A 1 7.48 -21.46 -14.90
C MET A 1 7.11 -22.78 -15.54
N SER A 2 7.67 -23.89 -15.04
CA SER A 2 7.36 -25.20 -15.62
C SER A 2 5.93 -25.60 -15.24
N SER A 3 5.24 -26.37 -16.09
CA SER A 3 3.88 -26.86 -15.81
C SER A 3 3.78 -27.64 -14.49
N ARG A 4 4.91 -28.15 -13.97
CA ARG A 4 5.01 -28.82 -12.67
C ARG A 4 4.91 -27.86 -11.47
N GLU A 5 5.42 -26.63 -11.60
CA GLU A 5 5.38 -25.62 -10.51
C GLU A 5 3.97 -25.05 -10.32
N VAL A 6 3.24 -24.84 -11.42
CA VAL A 6 1.84 -24.40 -11.39
C VAL A 6 0.94 -25.48 -10.78
N LEU A 7 1.18 -26.75 -11.13
CA LEU A 7 0.46 -27.89 -10.57
C LEU A 7 0.72 -28.04 -9.05
N ALA A 8 1.98 -27.89 -8.62
CA ALA A 8 2.35 -27.96 -7.20
C ALA A 8 1.70 -26.84 -6.37
N ALA A 9 1.66 -25.61 -6.88
CA ALA A 9 0.98 -24.49 -6.21
C ALA A 9 -0.54 -24.71 -6.11
N GLY A 10 -1.18 -25.21 -7.19
CA GLY A 10 -2.60 -25.55 -7.20
C GLY A 10 -2.96 -26.66 -6.19
N VAL A 11 -2.12 -27.70 -6.09
CA VAL A 11 -2.30 -28.79 -5.11
C VAL A 11 -2.08 -28.29 -3.67
N ALA A 12 -1.09 -27.43 -3.42
CA ALA A 12 -0.86 -26.84 -2.11
C ALA A 12 -2.05 -25.96 -1.65
N ALA A 13 -2.58 -25.11 -2.55
CA ALA A 13 -3.76 -24.30 -2.29
C ALA A 13 -5.01 -25.18 -2.03
N ALA A 14 -5.22 -26.23 -2.83
CA ALA A 14 -6.31 -27.17 -2.63
C ALA A 14 -6.20 -27.93 -1.29
N ILE A 15 -4.99 -28.33 -0.88
CA ILE A 15 -4.76 -28.98 0.42
C ILE A 15 -5.05 -28.01 1.58
N VAL A 16 -4.67 -26.73 1.45
CA VAL A 16 -5.00 -25.71 2.45
C VAL A 16 -6.51 -25.49 2.54
N ILE A 17 -7.21 -25.40 1.40
CA ILE A 17 -8.67 -25.26 1.34
C ILE A 17 -9.36 -26.49 1.95
N LEU A 18 -8.93 -27.71 1.60
CA LEU A 18 -9.48 -28.96 2.13
C LEU A 18 -9.21 -29.11 3.63
N ARG A 19 -8.03 -28.69 4.11
CA ARG A 19 -7.71 -28.64 5.55
C ARG A 19 -8.56 -27.59 6.26
N ARG A 20 -8.82 -26.42 5.65
CA ARG A 20 -9.74 -25.40 6.17
C ARG A 20 -11.18 -25.92 6.23
N GLN A 21 -11.67 -26.59 5.18
CA GLN A 21 -13.02 -27.18 5.16
C GLN A 21 -13.18 -28.34 6.16
N ARG A 22 -12.18 -29.22 6.31
CA ARG A 22 -12.21 -30.27 7.34
C ARG A 22 -12.18 -29.69 8.76
N LYS A 23 -11.36 -28.65 8.99
CA LYS A 23 -11.37 -27.92 10.28
C LYS A 23 -12.70 -27.23 10.51
N LEU A 24 -13.33 -26.64 9.48
CA LEU A 24 -14.65 -26.02 9.55
C LEU A 24 -15.72 -27.02 9.99
N LYS A 25 -15.80 -28.20 9.34
CA LYS A 25 -16.74 -29.27 9.74
C LYS A 25 -16.51 -29.76 11.17
N ARG A 26 -15.25 -29.85 11.60
CA ARG A 26 -14.92 -30.22 12.99
C ARG A 26 -15.34 -29.12 13.96
N CYS A 27 -15.10 -27.85 13.62
CA CYS A 27 -15.56 -26.72 14.40
C CYS A 27 -17.10 -26.67 14.48
N GLU A 28 -17.83 -26.95 13.39
CA GLU A 28 -19.29 -27.03 13.39
C GLU A 28 -19.84 -28.05 14.40
N PHE A 29 -19.15 -29.19 14.56
CA PHE A 29 -19.48 -30.21 15.56
C PHE A 29 -19.32 -29.69 17.00
N TRP A 30 -18.17 -29.07 17.32
CA TRP A 30 -17.95 -28.47 18.64
C TRP A 30 -18.85 -27.26 18.91
N MET A 31 -19.20 -26.50 17.86
CA MET A 31 -20.16 -25.39 17.92
C MET A 31 -21.57 -25.89 18.24
N LYS A 32 -22.04 -26.99 17.63
CA LYS A 32 -23.34 -27.61 17.99
C LYS A 32 -23.40 -28.03 19.46
N ASN A 33 -22.29 -28.53 20.03
CA ASN A 33 -22.24 -28.85 21.46
C ASN A 33 -22.19 -27.59 22.33
N ALA A 34 -21.53 -26.51 21.87
CA ALA A 34 -21.53 -25.20 22.53
C ALA A 34 -22.89 -24.46 22.47
N GLN A 35 -23.83 -24.90 21.62
CA GLN A 35 -25.21 -24.41 21.56
C GLN A 35 -25.93 -24.52 22.91
N GLN A 36 -25.48 -25.44 23.79
CA GLN A 36 -26.00 -25.58 25.15
C GLN A 36 -25.48 -24.53 26.15
N VAL A 37 -24.43 -23.76 25.85
CA VAL A 37 -23.75 -22.88 26.84
C VAL A 37 -23.84 -21.38 26.49
N SER A 38 -23.79 -20.97 25.22
CA SER A 38 -24.10 -19.58 24.82
C SER A 38 -24.51 -19.47 23.36
N ARG A 39 -25.78 -19.13 23.13
CA ARG A 39 -26.37 -18.98 21.79
C ARG A 39 -25.70 -17.84 20.99
N VAL A 40 -25.28 -16.77 21.64
CA VAL A 40 -24.56 -15.64 21.03
C VAL A 40 -23.23 -16.13 20.47
N MET A 41 -22.41 -16.76 21.32
CA MET A 41 -21.07 -17.24 20.94
C MET A 41 -21.13 -18.30 19.85
N TYR A 42 -22.16 -19.15 19.85
CA TYR A 42 -22.39 -20.09 18.75
C TYR A 42 -22.54 -19.37 17.41
N TYR A 43 -23.42 -18.38 17.32
CA TYR A 43 -23.66 -17.66 16.06
C TYR A 43 -22.46 -16.82 15.64
N TYR A 44 -21.78 -16.17 16.59
CA TYR A 44 -20.55 -15.43 16.34
C TYR A 44 -19.44 -16.33 15.78
N LEU A 45 -19.11 -17.44 16.46
CA LEU A 45 -18.04 -18.33 16.04
C LEU A 45 -18.35 -19.03 14.72
N LYS A 46 -19.63 -19.40 14.50
CA LYS A 46 -20.08 -19.94 13.21
C LYS A 46 -19.90 -18.93 12.09
N GLY A 47 -20.37 -17.70 12.31
CA GLY A 47 -20.25 -16.60 11.37
C GLY A 47 -18.80 -16.31 11.00
N LYS A 48 -17.95 -16.11 12.01
CA LYS A 48 -16.51 -15.91 11.86
C LYS A 48 -15.83 -17.03 11.07
N ALA A 49 -16.15 -18.29 11.38
CA ALA A 49 -15.56 -19.43 10.69
C ALA A 49 -15.97 -19.49 9.21
N LEU A 50 -17.22 -19.14 8.90
CA LEU A 50 -17.73 -19.04 7.53
C LEU A 50 -17.17 -17.81 6.78
N ASN A 51 -16.72 -16.79 7.50
CA ASN A 51 -16.16 -15.55 6.95
C ASN A 51 -14.63 -15.60 6.70
N VAL A 52 -13.95 -16.73 6.93
CA VAL A 52 -12.49 -16.83 6.74
C VAL A 52 -12.05 -16.67 5.28
N GLY A 53 -12.93 -16.95 4.33
CA GLY A 53 -12.64 -16.81 2.90
C GLY A 53 -12.63 -15.34 2.44
N PRO A 54 -12.00 -15.04 1.28
CA PRO A 54 -12.04 -13.71 0.69
C PRO A 54 -13.42 -13.39 0.07
N GLN A 55 -14.20 -14.42 -0.27
CA GLN A 55 -15.51 -14.26 -0.89
C GLN A 55 -16.61 -14.09 0.16
N HIS A 56 -17.62 -13.29 -0.18
CA HIS A 56 -18.80 -13.11 0.66
C HIS A 56 -19.53 -14.43 0.93
N SER A 57 -20.01 -14.61 2.16
CA SER A 57 -20.79 -15.77 2.59
C SER A 57 -22.13 -15.32 3.19
N PRO A 58 -23.26 -15.55 2.51
CA PRO A 58 -24.58 -15.19 3.05
C PRO A 58 -24.90 -15.89 4.37
N GLN A 59 -24.37 -17.09 4.56
CA GLN A 59 -24.52 -17.85 5.82
C GLN A 59 -23.72 -17.21 6.96
N ALA A 60 -22.55 -16.63 6.67
CA ALA A 60 -21.79 -15.87 7.65
C ALA A 60 -22.55 -14.60 8.06
N GLU A 61 -23.03 -13.83 7.07
CA GLU A 61 -23.82 -12.62 7.32
C GLU A 61 -25.04 -12.92 8.20
N ALA A 62 -25.82 -13.96 7.87
CA ALA A 62 -26.99 -14.35 8.65
C ALA A 62 -26.65 -14.78 10.09
N ALA A 63 -25.56 -15.52 10.28
CA ALA A 63 -25.12 -15.93 11.61
C ALA A 63 -24.64 -14.73 12.44
N LEU A 64 -23.81 -13.85 11.86
CA LEU A 64 -23.28 -12.67 12.54
C LEU A 64 -24.36 -11.64 12.85
N SER A 65 -25.29 -11.43 11.93
CA SER A 65 -26.50 -10.61 12.13
C SER A 65 -27.31 -11.10 13.32
N LYS A 66 -27.39 -12.41 13.52
CA LYS A 66 -28.08 -13.00 14.67
C LYS A 66 -27.28 -12.83 15.96
N ALA A 67 -25.95 -12.92 15.90
CA ALA A 67 -25.09 -12.68 17.06
C ALA A 67 -25.24 -11.24 17.57
N VAL A 68 -25.15 -10.24 16.70
CA VAL A 68 -25.29 -8.81 17.08
C VAL A 68 -26.70 -8.46 17.57
N LYS A 69 -27.74 -9.14 17.07
CA LYS A 69 -29.11 -8.96 17.56
C LYS A 69 -29.33 -9.55 18.96
N LEU A 70 -28.70 -10.68 19.25
CA LEU A 70 -28.81 -11.34 20.55
C LEU A 70 -27.96 -10.64 21.62
N ASP A 71 -26.81 -10.10 21.22
CA ASP A 71 -25.94 -9.30 22.06
C ASP A 71 -25.33 -8.15 21.25
N PRO A 72 -25.93 -6.95 21.30
CA PRO A 72 -25.39 -5.77 20.63
C PRO A 72 -24.03 -5.33 21.17
N THR A 73 -23.64 -5.73 22.38
CA THR A 73 -22.36 -5.29 22.99
C THR A 73 -21.16 -6.11 22.52
N LEU A 74 -21.39 -7.22 21.80
CA LEU A 74 -20.33 -8.08 21.25
C LEU A 74 -19.65 -7.42 20.04
N VAL A 75 -18.68 -6.57 20.33
CA VAL A 75 -17.87 -5.81 19.34
C VAL A 75 -17.24 -6.69 18.28
N GLU A 76 -16.76 -7.87 18.64
CA GLU A 76 -16.13 -8.80 17.72
C GLU A 76 -17.13 -9.30 16.66
N ALA A 77 -18.41 -9.46 16.99
CA ALA A 77 -19.43 -9.86 16.04
C ALA A 77 -19.77 -8.73 15.06
N TRP A 78 -19.81 -7.48 15.53
CA TRP A 78 -19.96 -6.31 14.66
C TRP A 78 -18.80 -6.16 13.67
N ASN A 79 -17.57 -6.40 14.12
CA ASN A 79 -16.39 -6.35 13.26
C ASN A 79 -16.44 -7.42 12.16
N GLU A 80 -16.79 -8.67 12.50
CA GLU A 80 -16.94 -9.73 11.51
C GLU A 80 -18.12 -9.47 10.56
N LEU A 81 -19.22 -8.88 11.06
CA LEU A 81 -20.37 -8.52 10.23
C LEU A 81 -20.02 -7.40 9.24
N GLY A 82 -19.27 -6.39 9.69
CA GLY A 82 -18.76 -5.33 8.82
C GLY A 82 -17.84 -5.87 7.72
N ASP A 83 -16.97 -6.82 8.05
CA ASP A 83 -16.14 -7.51 7.05
C ASP A 83 -16.99 -8.31 6.04
N CYS A 84 -18.09 -8.95 6.47
CA CYS A 84 -19.02 -9.61 5.56
C CYS A 84 -19.67 -8.63 4.55
N TYR A 85 -20.08 -7.45 5.02
CA TYR A 85 -20.63 -6.41 4.15
C TYR A 85 -19.57 -5.84 3.21
N TRP A 86 -18.34 -5.67 3.69
CA TRP A 86 -17.25 -5.20 2.85
C TRP A 86 -16.93 -6.19 1.73
N LYS A 87 -16.91 -7.50 2.00
CA LYS A 87 -16.77 -8.54 0.96
C LYS A 87 -17.92 -8.56 -0.05
N ARG A 88 -19.08 -7.99 0.30
CA ARG A 88 -20.24 -7.80 -0.57
C ARG A 88 -20.22 -6.46 -1.31
N ASP A 89 -19.15 -5.69 -1.17
CA ASP A 89 -19.00 -4.32 -1.68
C ASP A 89 -20.02 -3.30 -1.12
N GLU A 90 -20.64 -3.63 0.02
CA GLU A 90 -21.61 -2.76 0.70
C GLU A 90 -20.88 -1.84 1.69
N ILE A 91 -20.13 -0.88 1.14
CA ILE A 91 -19.26 0.03 1.89
C ILE A 91 -20.03 0.78 3.01
N LYS A 92 -21.26 1.21 2.76
CA LYS A 92 -22.07 1.92 3.76
C LYS A 92 -22.45 1.03 4.95
N GLU A 93 -22.89 -0.20 4.69
CA GLU A 93 -23.29 -1.12 5.75
C GLU A 93 -22.09 -1.63 6.55
N ALA A 94 -20.95 -1.83 5.89
CA ALA A 94 -19.69 -2.13 6.58
C ALA A 94 -19.29 -1.00 7.54
N LYS A 95 -19.36 0.26 7.08
CA LYS A 95 -19.08 1.46 7.89
C LYS A 95 -20.03 1.56 9.08
N ASN A 96 -21.33 1.33 8.88
CA ASN A 96 -22.33 1.30 9.95
C ASN A 96 -21.98 0.25 11.02
N CYS A 97 -21.57 -0.95 10.61
CA CYS A 97 -21.18 -2.01 11.54
C CYS A 97 -19.96 -1.63 12.37
N PHE A 98 -18.91 -1.09 11.75
CA PHE A 98 -17.71 -0.68 12.48
C PHE A 98 -17.96 0.52 13.40
N MET A 99 -18.78 1.48 12.98
CA MET A 99 -19.21 2.58 13.85
C MET A 99 -20.06 2.09 15.01
N GLY A 100 -20.99 1.16 14.78
CA GLY A 100 -21.80 0.53 15.83
C GLY A 100 -20.92 -0.18 16.86
N ALA A 101 -19.90 -0.93 16.41
CA ALA A 101 -18.91 -1.55 17.28
C ALA A 101 -18.20 -0.53 18.17
N LEU A 102 -17.78 0.61 17.62
CA LEU A 102 -17.14 1.70 18.37
C LEU A 102 -18.09 2.41 19.33
N GLY A 103 -19.38 2.48 19.02
CA GLY A 103 -20.41 2.99 19.92
C GLY A 103 -20.56 2.17 21.20
N HIS A 104 -20.28 0.86 21.14
CA HIS A 104 -20.29 -0.01 22.31
C HIS A 104 -18.96 -0.03 23.06
N ARG A 105 -17.84 -0.24 22.34
CA ARG A 105 -16.50 -0.23 22.95
C ARG A 105 -15.45 0.12 21.91
N LYS A 106 -14.64 1.14 22.23
CA LYS A 106 -13.49 1.52 21.42
C LYS A 106 -12.52 0.33 21.28
N ASN A 107 -12.16 0.00 20.04
CA ASN A 107 -11.32 -1.15 19.75
C ASN A 107 -10.51 -0.95 18.47
N LYS A 108 -9.32 -1.55 18.41
CA LYS A 108 -8.39 -1.38 17.28
C LYS A 108 -8.89 -1.98 15.97
N VAL A 109 -9.70 -3.06 15.99
CA VAL A 109 -10.18 -3.71 14.75
C VAL A 109 -11.11 -2.79 13.98
N SER A 110 -12.13 -2.22 14.64
CA SER A 110 -13.07 -1.30 13.98
C SER A 110 -12.37 -0.05 13.46
N LEU A 111 -11.44 0.52 14.23
CA LEU A 111 -10.67 1.70 13.82
C LEU A 111 -9.80 1.42 12.57
N ARG A 112 -9.11 0.27 12.54
CA ARG A 112 -8.35 -0.15 11.35
C ARG A 112 -9.25 -0.31 10.14
N ASN A 113 -10.40 -1.00 10.30
CA ASN A 113 -11.31 -1.24 9.20
C ASN A 113 -11.95 0.04 8.66
N LEU A 114 -12.35 0.97 9.54
CA LEU A 114 -12.81 2.30 9.14
C LEU A 114 -11.73 3.08 8.39
N SER A 115 -10.49 3.03 8.86
CA SER A 115 -9.37 3.67 8.16
C SER A 115 -9.20 3.14 6.74
N MET A 116 -9.30 1.83 6.54
CA MET A 116 -9.17 1.22 5.22
C MET A 116 -10.37 1.54 4.32
N LEU A 117 -11.58 1.45 4.85
CA LEU A 117 -12.82 1.68 4.14
C LEU A 117 -12.92 3.11 3.62
N LEU A 118 -12.61 4.11 4.44
CA LEU A 118 -12.68 5.52 4.03
C LEU A 118 -11.73 5.87 2.87
N ARG A 119 -10.61 5.14 2.73
CA ARG A 119 -9.66 5.35 1.62
C ARG A 119 -10.11 4.70 0.32
N GLN A 120 -11.07 3.77 0.40
CA GLN A 120 -11.68 3.11 -0.76
C GLN A 120 -13.06 3.70 -1.11
N GLU A 121 -13.68 4.44 -0.20
CA GLU A 121 -14.98 5.07 -0.40
C GLU A 121 -14.96 6.03 -1.59
N SER A 122 -15.88 5.84 -2.54
CA SER A 122 -16.04 6.72 -3.69
C SER A 122 -16.41 8.12 -3.21
N ALA A 123 -15.65 9.13 -3.62
CA ALA A 123 -15.93 10.52 -3.31
C ALA A 123 -16.60 11.23 -4.50
N LYS A 124 -17.57 12.11 -4.22
CA LYS A 124 -18.25 12.92 -5.23
C LYS A 124 -17.45 14.16 -5.62
N SER A 125 -16.56 14.60 -4.74
CA SER A 125 -15.69 15.76 -4.97
C SER A 125 -14.27 15.50 -4.46
N SER A 126 -13.33 16.36 -4.88
CA SER A 126 -11.95 16.27 -4.40
C SER A 126 -11.85 16.58 -2.90
N GLU A 127 -12.65 17.52 -2.41
CA GLU A 127 -12.71 17.91 -1.00
C GLU A 127 -13.26 16.78 -0.13
N GLU A 128 -14.27 16.04 -0.62
CA GLU A 128 -14.77 14.85 0.07
C GLU A 128 -13.72 13.75 0.13
N ARG A 129 -12.98 13.52 -0.96
CA ARG A 129 -11.86 12.57 -0.97
C ARG A 129 -10.77 12.95 0.04
N VAL A 130 -10.38 14.22 0.09
CA VAL A 130 -9.40 14.73 1.06
C VAL A 130 -9.89 14.47 2.49
N ARG A 131 -11.13 14.87 2.81
CA ARG A 131 -11.73 14.62 4.14
C ARG A 131 -11.76 13.13 4.51
N ASN A 132 -12.15 12.26 3.58
CA ASN A 132 -12.21 10.82 3.82
C ASN A 132 -10.82 10.26 4.13
N ILE A 133 -9.79 10.69 3.40
CA ILE A 133 -8.42 10.24 3.61
C ILE A 133 -7.87 10.77 4.94
N GLU A 134 -8.09 12.04 5.28
CA GLU A 134 -7.67 12.62 6.57
C GLU A 134 -8.34 11.91 7.76
N GLN A 135 -9.64 11.65 7.65
CA GLN A 135 -10.38 10.89 8.66
C GLN A 135 -9.86 9.44 8.75
N GLY A 136 -9.51 8.83 7.61
CA GLY A 136 -8.86 7.52 7.57
C GLY A 136 -7.52 7.50 8.29
N VAL A 137 -6.70 8.53 8.12
CA VAL A 137 -5.45 8.72 8.88
C VAL A 137 -5.74 8.88 10.37
N SER A 138 -6.77 9.64 10.76
CA SER A 138 -7.17 9.79 12.17
C SER A 138 -7.50 8.45 12.80
N PHE A 139 -8.36 7.64 12.18
CA PHE A 139 -8.72 6.33 12.73
C PHE A 139 -7.52 5.37 12.83
N ALA A 140 -6.60 5.40 11.86
CA ALA A 140 -5.38 4.59 11.95
C ALA A 140 -4.49 5.01 13.12
N LYS A 141 -4.33 6.32 13.36
CA LYS A 141 -3.59 6.84 14.51
C LYS A 141 -4.23 6.40 15.82
N GLU A 142 -5.55 6.48 15.93
CA GLU A 142 -6.27 6.02 17.11
C GLU A 142 -6.12 4.51 17.33
N ALA A 143 -6.11 3.70 16.27
CA ALA A 143 -5.88 2.26 16.38
C ALA A 143 -4.50 1.95 16.99
N VAL A 144 -3.46 2.66 16.52
CA VAL A 144 -2.10 2.58 17.07
C VAL A 144 -2.03 3.05 18.52
N GLN A 145 -2.77 4.11 18.88
CA GLN A 145 -2.79 4.62 20.25
C GLN A 145 -3.38 3.61 21.25
N LEU A 146 -4.32 2.77 20.82
CA LEU A 146 -4.87 1.71 21.68
C LEU A 146 -3.87 0.58 21.94
N ASP A 147 -2.95 0.32 21.02
CA ASP A 147 -1.93 -0.71 21.15
C ASP A 147 -0.73 -0.38 20.26
N THR A 148 0.29 0.22 20.86
CA THR A 148 1.50 0.66 20.14
C THR A 148 2.40 -0.51 19.70
N ASN A 149 2.10 -1.74 20.13
CA ASN A 149 2.79 -2.96 19.72
C ASN A 149 2.05 -3.72 18.61
N ASP A 150 0.83 -3.30 18.23
CA ASP A 150 0.04 -3.93 17.17
C ASP A 150 0.60 -3.53 15.79
N GLY A 151 1.40 -4.41 15.19
CA GLY A 151 2.02 -4.11 13.90
C GLY A 151 1.00 -3.95 12.77
N VAL A 152 -0.16 -4.60 12.88
CA VAL A 152 -1.25 -4.45 11.91
C VAL A 152 -1.79 -3.01 11.92
N SER A 153 -1.99 -2.40 13.09
CA SER A 153 -2.40 -1.00 13.20
C SER A 153 -1.34 -0.05 12.62
N TRP A 154 -0.06 -0.32 12.86
CA TRP A 154 1.04 0.41 12.23
C TRP A 154 1.07 0.26 10.71
N SER A 155 0.82 -0.94 10.18
CA SER A 155 0.70 -1.17 8.74
C SER A 155 -0.46 -0.39 8.14
N VAL A 156 -1.62 -0.36 8.80
CA VAL A 156 -2.79 0.40 8.35
C VAL A 156 -2.51 1.90 8.39
N LEU A 157 -1.76 2.39 9.38
CA LEU A 157 -1.32 3.79 9.45
C LEU A 157 -0.33 4.14 8.31
N GLY A 158 0.62 3.26 8.01
CA GLY A 158 1.49 3.40 6.84
C GLY A 158 0.69 3.50 5.55
N ASN A 159 -0.28 2.59 5.34
CA ASN A 159 -1.17 2.63 4.18
C ASN A 159 -1.99 3.93 4.13
N ALA A 160 -2.44 4.45 5.27
CA ALA A 160 -3.18 5.71 5.32
C ALA A 160 -2.33 6.92 4.93
N TYR A 161 -1.08 6.98 5.40
CA TYR A 161 -0.13 8.00 4.96
C TYR A 161 0.24 7.85 3.48
N LEU A 162 0.38 6.63 2.98
CA LEU A 162 0.64 6.38 1.57
C LEU A 162 -0.50 6.91 0.68
N SER A 163 -1.76 6.64 1.05
CA SER A 163 -2.91 7.21 0.34
C SER A 163 -2.96 8.73 0.43
N SER A 164 -2.67 9.31 1.61
CA SER A 164 -2.57 10.77 1.78
C SER A 164 -1.52 11.38 0.88
N PHE A 165 -0.34 10.76 0.78
CA PHE A 165 0.75 11.19 -0.08
C PHE A 165 0.35 11.22 -1.56
N PHE A 166 -0.30 10.16 -2.06
CA PHE A 166 -0.66 10.09 -3.48
C PHE A 166 -1.91 10.89 -3.85
N MET A 167 -2.88 11.04 -2.95
CA MET A 167 -4.20 11.59 -3.27
C MET A 167 -4.43 13.03 -2.80
N ILE A 168 -3.73 13.47 -1.74
CA ILE A 168 -3.84 14.85 -1.22
C ILE A 168 -2.67 15.68 -1.72
N GLY A 169 -1.44 15.19 -1.51
CA GLY A 169 -0.25 15.90 -1.94
C GLY A 169 1.04 15.16 -1.57
N GLN A 170 2.03 15.26 -2.46
CA GLN A 170 3.30 14.55 -2.36
C GLN A 170 4.29 15.22 -1.38
N ASP A 171 3.84 15.54 -0.16
CA ASP A 171 4.73 16.10 0.88
C ASP A 171 5.74 15.03 1.35
N PRO A 172 7.06 15.27 1.22
CA PRO A 172 8.09 14.36 1.70
C PRO A 172 7.97 14.03 3.20
N LYS A 173 7.37 14.90 4.02
CA LYS A 173 7.10 14.60 5.44
C LYS A 173 6.12 13.45 5.60
N THR A 174 5.04 13.43 4.81
CA THR A 174 4.02 12.37 4.84
C THR A 174 4.62 11.03 4.43
N LEU A 175 5.50 11.02 3.44
CA LEU A 175 6.20 9.80 3.01
C LEU A 175 7.18 9.28 4.07
N ARG A 176 7.90 10.17 4.78
CA ARG A 176 8.72 9.76 5.94
C ARG A 176 7.87 9.16 7.07
N LEU A 177 6.69 9.70 7.34
CA LEU A 177 5.75 9.13 8.32
C LEU A 177 5.24 7.75 7.89
N CYS A 178 4.93 7.59 6.59
CA CYS A 178 4.55 6.31 5.99
C CYS A 178 5.65 5.25 6.21
N MET A 179 6.90 5.56 5.86
CA MET A 179 8.02 4.63 6.02
C MET A 179 8.32 4.31 7.48
N SER A 180 8.23 5.29 8.39
CA SER A 180 8.36 5.06 9.83
C SER A 180 7.29 4.11 10.36
N ALA A 181 6.04 4.26 9.91
CA ALA A 181 4.95 3.37 10.31
C ALA A 181 5.17 1.92 9.82
N TYR A 182 5.64 1.73 8.59
CA TYR A 182 5.98 0.38 8.10
C TYR A 182 7.15 -0.26 8.87
N LEU A 183 8.21 0.50 9.18
CA LEU A 183 9.32 0.01 10.00
C LEU A 183 8.85 -0.41 11.39
N GLN A 184 7.92 0.33 11.98
CA GLN A 184 7.33 -0.03 13.27
C GLN A 184 6.44 -1.27 13.15
N ALA A 185 5.67 -1.41 12.07
CA ALA A 185 4.86 -2.60 11.79
C ALA A 185 5.72 -3.87 11.70
N GLU A 186 6.88 -3.80 11.05
CA GLU A 186 7.78 -4.95 10.86
C GLU A 186 8.38 -5.50 12.17
N LYS A 187 8.33 -4.74 13.28
CA LYS A 187 8.75 -5.22 14.61
C LYS A 187 7.83 -6.31 15.15
N ASP A 188 6.55 -6.27 14.78
CA ASP A 188 5.57 -7.32 15.12
C ASP A 188 5.70 -8.52 14.18
N SER A 189 5.82 -9.71 14.76
CA SER A 189 5.92 -10.96 14.02
C SER A 189 4.66 -11.31 13.22
N ALA A 190 3.48 -10.87 13.65
CA ALA A 190 2.24 -11.10 12.93
C ALA A 190 2.21 -10.25 11.66
N ALA A 191 2.38 -8.94 11.78
CA ALA A 191 2.40 -8.02 10.65
C ALA A 191 3.51 -8.35 9.62
N ARG A 192 4.68 -8.82 10.05
CA ARG A 192 5.77 -9.23 9.13
C ARG A 192 5.39 -10.39 8.20
N ARG A 193 4.33 -11.14 8.51
CA ARG A 193 3.81 -12.24 7.69
C ARG A 193 2.68 -11.81 6.76
N GLU A 194 2.22 -10.56 6.83
CA GLU A 194 1.21 -10.01 5.93
C GLU A 194 1.85 -9.57 4.61
N PRO A 195 1.44 -10.12 3.45
CA PRO A 195 2.03 -9.78 2.16
C PRO A 195 1.79 -8.31 1.77
N ASP A 196 0.63 -7.76 2.11
CA ASP A 196 0.22 -6.39 1.77
C ASP A 196 1.16 -5.32 2.35
N LEU A 197 1.69 -5.54 3.55
CA LEU A 197 2.66 -4.64 4.19
C LEU A 197 3.89 -4.46 3.29
N HIS A 198 4.46 -5.57 2.83
CA HIS A 198 5.68 -5.56 2.02
C HIS A 198 5.42 -4.99 0.63
N TYR A 199 4.26 -5.28 0.04
CA TYR A 199 3.88 -4.71 -1.25
C TYR A 199 3.70 -3.20 -1.17
N ASN A 200 2.94 -2.69 -0.20
CA ASN A 200 2.70 -1.25 -0.07
C ASN A 200 3.98 -0.48 0.30
N LYS A 201 4.84 -1.09 1.12
CA LYS A 201 6.20 -0.57 1.39
C LYS A 201 7.04 -0.53 0.12
N ALA A 202 6.98 -1.56 -0.74
CA ALA A 202 7.69 -1.59 -2.02
C ALA A 202 7.23 -0.46 -2.96
N ILE A 203 5.93 -0.15 -3.00
CA ILE A 203 5.38 0.96 -3.78
C ILE A 203 5.94 2.31 -3.27
N ALA A 204 5.97 2.51 -1.95
CA ALA A 204 6.56 3.72 -1.35
C ALA A 204 8.06 3.85 -1.69
N LEU A 205 8.83 2.78 -1.51
CA LEU A 205 10.27 2.74 -1.81
C LEU A 205 10.55 2.96 -3.31
N LYS A 206 9.71 2.42 -4.21
CA LYS A 206 9.83 2.67 -5.65
C LYS A 206 9.68 4.16 -5.95
N PHE A 207 8.73 4.83 -5.29
CA PHE A 207 8.53 6.27 -5.45
C PHE A 207 9.71 7.08 -4.89
N GLU A 208 10.33 6.63 -3.80
CA GLU A 208 11.57 7.23 -3.26
C GLU A 208 12.83 6.90 -4.06
N GLU A 209 12.71 6.18 -5.18
CA GLU A 209 13.82 5.68 -6.01
C GLU A 209 14.78 4.73 -5.27
N GLU A 210 14.35 4.17 -4.14
CA GLU A 210 15.05 3.13 -3.37
C GLU A 210 14.82 1.75 -4.01
N TYR A 211 15.21 1.63 -5.28
CA TYR A 211 14.79 0.52 -6.15
C TYR A 211 15.21 -0.86 -5.66
N LEU A 212 16.41 -1.00 -5.07
CA LEU A 212 16.86 -2.29 -4.53
C LEU A 212 15.93 -2.75 -3.39
N LYS A 213 15.65 -1.86 -2.43
CA LYS A 213 14.76 -2.15 -1.30
C LYS A 213 13.32 -2.40 -1.77
N ALA A 214 12.87 -1.71 -2.82
CA ALA A 214 11.57 -1.95 -3.45
C ALA A 214 11.50 -3.37 -4.04
N LEU A 215 12.52 -3.79 -4.79
CA LEU A 215 12.60 -5.15 -5.36
C LEU A 215 12.63 -6.24 -4.29
N GLU A 216 13.39 -6.02 -3.20
CA GLU A 216 13.42 -6.94 -2.04
C GLU A 216 12.05 -7.03 -1.37
N SER A 217 11.38 -5.89 -1.19
CA SER A 217 10.05 -5.83 -0.57
C SER A 217 8.99 -6.50 -1.45
N PHE A 218 9.03 -6.32 -2.78
CA PHE A 218 8.18 -7.09 -3.71
C PHE A 218 8.46 -8.59 -3.63
N SER A 219 9.73 -9.00 -3.60
CA SER A 219 10.11 -10.41 -3.45
C SER A 219 9.57 -11.00 -2.14
N ARG A 220 9.63 -10.22 -1.06
CA ARG A 220 9.08 -10.62 0.24
C ARG A 220 7.56 -10.82 0.17
N ALA A 221 6.81 -9.90 -0.42
CA ALA A 221 5.38 -10.05 -0.63
C ALA A 221 5.03 -11.32 -1.43
N GLN A 222 5.76 -11.61 -2.52
CA GLN A 222 5.59 -12.83 -3.31
C GLN A 222 5.87 -14.11 -2.51
N SER A 223 6.87 -14.09 -1.62
CA SER A 223 7.19 -15.26 -0.79
C SER A 223 6.11 -15.58 0.25
N LEU A 224 5.37 -14.55 0.68
CA LEU A 224 4.29 -14.67 1.66
C LEU A 224 2.97 -15.09 1.01
N ASP A 225 2.69 -14.59 -0.19
CA ASP A 225 1.58 -15.04 -1.03
C ASP A 225 2.00 -15.23 -2.50
N PRO A 226 2.43 -16.45 -2.88
CA PRO A 226 2.82 -16.75 -4.26
C PRO A 226 1.66 -16.73 -5.26
N THR A 227 0.42 -16.72 -4.78
CA THR A 227 -0.80 -16.74 -5.60
C THR A 227 -1.29 -15.34 -5.94
N TRP A 228 -0.83 -14.32 -5.21
CA TRP A 228 -1.15 -12.91 -5.45
C TRP A 228 -0.30 -12.33 -6.60
N PRO A 229 -0.88 -11.99 -7.76
CA PRO A 229 -0.10 -11.57 -8.93
C PRO A 229 0.61 -10.20 -8.86
N PRO A 230 0.02 -9.13 -8.28
CA PRO A 230 0.56 -7.77 -8.35
C PRO A 230 2.02 -7.61 -7.92
N PRO A 231 2.51 -8.22 -6.81
CA PRO A 231 3.92 -8.09 -6.44
C PRO A 231 4.89 -8.62 -7.50
N ARG A 232 4.54 -9.70 -8.20
CA ARG A 232 5.37 -10.26 -9.29
C ARG A 232 5.33 -9.38 -10.53
N GLN A 233 4.15 -8.89 -10.88
CA GLN A 233 3.97 -7.98 -12.03
C GLN A 233 4.76 -6.68 -11.80
N LYS A 234 4.56 -6.03 -10.66
CA LYS A 234 5.26 -4.78 -10.31
C LYS A 234 6.77 -4.95 -10.20
N GLN A 235 7.26 -6.08 -9.71
CA GLN A 235 8.69 -6.38 -9.71
C GLN A 235 9.25 -6.52 -11.14
N ALA A 236 8.56 -7.25 -12.01
CA ALA A 236 8.98 -7.42 -13.41
C ALA A 236 8.95 -6.11 -14.20
N GLU A 237 7.91 -5.29 -14.01
CA GLU A 237 7.80 -3.94 -14.55
C GLU A 237 9.00 -3.07 -14.11
N LEU A 238 9.32 -3.08 -12.81
CA LEU A 238 10.44 -2.30 -12.26
C LEU A 238 11.79 -2.78 -12.82
N LEU A 239 12.03 -4.09 -12.90
CA LEU A 239 13.26 -4.63 -13.49
C LEU A 239 13.41 -4.22 -14.96
N LYS A 240 12.35 -4.38 -15.75
CA LYS A 240 12.34 -3.96 -17.17
C LYS A 240 12.61 -2.47 -17.31
N TYR A 241 12.03 -1.64 -16.45
CA TYR A 241 12.30 -0.21 -16.43
C TYR A 241 13.78 0.08 -16.14
N LEU A 242 14.34 -0.52 -15.09
CA LEU A 242 15.74 -0.32 -14.70
C LEU A 242 16.72 -0.82 -15.77
N ASP A 243 16.45 -1.97 -16.40
CA ASP A 243 17.25 -2.50 -17.50
C ASP A 243 17.26 -1.53 -18.70
N ASN A 244 16.10 -0.97 -19.04
CA ASN A 244 15.99 0.03 -20.11
C ASN A 244 16.76 1.32 -19.77
N VAL A 245 16.66 1.81 -18.53
CA VAL A 245 17.43 2.96 -18.05
C VAL A 245 18.93 2.67 -18.17
N GLN A 246 19.40 1.53 -17.66
CA GLN A 246 20.82 1.18 -17.70
C GLN A 246 21.34 1.04 -19.13
N ASP A 247 20.59 0.38 -20.01
CA ASP A 247 20.96 0.23 -21.42
C ASP A 247 21.09 1.58 -22.11
N LEU A 248 20.08 2.46 -21.96
CA LEU A 248 20.06 3.74 -22.63
C LEU A 248 21.09 4.72 -22.06
N VAL A 249 21.37 4.68 -20.75
CA VAL A 249 22.46 5.46 -20.15
C VAL A 249 23.82 4.97 -20.67
N ARG A 250 24.08 3.66 -20.62
CA ARG A 250 25.36 3.07 -21.09
C ARG A 250 25.61 3.36 -22.57
N ASN A 251 24.56 3.32 -23.38
CA ASN A 251 24.64 3.51 -24.82
C ASN A 251 24.33 4.95 -25.26
N LYS A 252 24.25 5.91 -24.34
CA LYS A 252 23.99 7.35 -24.62
C LYS A 252 22.78 7.57 -25.53
N GLY A 253 21.67 6.92 -25.19
CA GLY A 253 20.42 6.93 -25.97
C GLY A 253 20.49 6.20 -27.31
N ARG A 254 21.49 5.33 -27.50
CA ARG A 254 21.81 4.65 -28.78
C ARG A 254 22.08 5.63 -29.92
N LEU A 255 22.57 6.83 -29.60
CA LEU A 255 22.92 7.85 -30.58
C LEU A 255 24.31 7.58 -31.18
N LYS A 256 24.45 7.82 -32.48
CA LYS A 256 25.76 7.83 -33.15
C LYS A 256 26.64 8.93 -32.55
N VAL A 257 27.93 8.64 -32.38
CA VAL A 257 28.92 9.58 -31.79
C VAL A 257 28.89 10.96 -32.45
N LYS A 258 28.80 11.03 -33.79
CA LYS A 258 28.71 12.30 -34.53
C LYS A 258 27.49 13.12 -34.15
N LYS A 259 26.31 12.49 -33.99
CA LYS A 259 25.08 13.18 -33.57
C LYS A 259 25.20 13.70 -32.14
N LEU A 260 25.81 12.92 -31.25
CA LEU A 260 26.07 13.35 -29.88
C LEU A 260 27.00 14.58 -29.84
N GLN A 261 28.08 14.58 -30.63
CA GLN A 261 28.98 15.73 -30.74
C GLN A 261 28.27 16.98 -31.25
N GLN A 262 27.41 16.85 -32.27
CA GLN A 262 26.58 17.96 -32.76
C GLN A 262 25.65 18.50 -31.67
N MET A 263 25.00 17.62 -30.90
CA MET A 263 24.15 18.01 -29.79
C MET A 263 24.93 18.79 -28.71
N ILE A 264 26.13 18.33 -28.37
CA ILE A 264 27.02 19.02 -27.41
C ILE A 264 27.46 20.38 -27.95
N GLN A 265 27.87 20.47 -29.22
CA GLN A 265 28.28 21.73 -29.86
C GLN A 265 27.15 22.75 -29.94
N SER A 266 25.89 22.29 -29.97
CA SER A 266 24.70 23.15 -29.95
C SER A 266 24.28 23.65 -28.55
N LEU A 267 25.03 23.28 -27.51
CA LEU A 267 24.81 23.82 -26.17
C LEU A 267 25.29 25.27 -26.12
N ASP A 268 24.40 26.15 -25.69
CA ASP A 268 24.67 27.58 -25.51
C ASP A 268 24.16 27.98 -24.13
N VAL A 269 24.93 28.77 -23.39
CA VAL A 269 24.56 29.31 -22.07
C VAL A 269 23.25 30.10 -22.14
N LYS A 270 22.88 30.66 -23.31
CA LYS A 270 21.57 31.28 -23.55
C LYS A 270 20.39 30.33 -23.34
N GLN A 271 20.60 29.02 -23.48
CA GLN A 271 19.57 27.99 -23.25
C GLN A 271 19.26 27.77 -21.77
N LEU A 272 20.03 28.35 -20.84
CA LEU A 272 19.71 28.37 -19.41
C LEU A 272 18.47 29.21 -19.08
N GLY A 273 17.99 30.05 -20.01
CA GLY A 273 16.79 30.86 -19.80
C GLY A 273 16.87 31.71 -18.53
N PRO A 274 15.97 31.52 -17.54
CA PRO A 274 15.96 32.33 -16.31
C PRO A 274 17.21 32.16 -15.43
N TYR A 275 18.08 31.16 -15.71
CA TYR A 275 19.30 30.89 -14.94
C TYR A 275 20.58 31.46 -15.58
N GLN A 276 20.50 32.04 -16.79
CA GLN A 276 21.66 32.47 -17.57
C GLN A 276 22.55 33.50 -16.84
N GLY A 277 21.96 34.39 -16.03
CA GLY A 277 22.67 35.47 -15.34
C GLY A 277 23.49 35.04 -14.12
N GLY A 278 23.67 33.74 -13.90
CA GLY A 278 24.35 33.22 -12.70
C GLY A 278 23.61 33.55 -11.40
N ARG A 279 22.34 33.93 -11.50
CA ARG A 279 21.45 34.21 -10.39
C ARG A 279 20.05 33.77 -10.74
N TYR A 280 19.32 33.30 -9.74
CA TYR A 280 17.90 33.01 -9.85
C TYR A 280 17.17 33.66 -8.68
N THR A 281 16.07 34.35 -9.00
CA THR A 281 15.24 35.03 -7.99
C THR A 281 13.84 34.43 -8.01
N SER A 282 13.38 33.95 -6.86
CA SER A 282 12.03 33.45 -6.66
C SER A 282 11.50 33.89 -5.30
N ALA A 283 10.24 34.31 -5.25
CA ALA A 283 9.56 34.77 -4.03
C ALA A 283 10.38 35.78 -3.19
N GLY A 284 11.07 36.72 -3.85
CA GLY A 284 11.87 37.77 -3.20
C GLY A 284 13.26 37.35 -2.70
N SER A 285 13.63 36.06 -2.82
CA SER A 285 14.96 35.55 -2.49
C SER A 285 15.77 35.32 -3.76
N SER A 286 17.04 35.73 -3.76
CA SER A 286 17.94 35.61 -4.92
C SER A 286 19.16 34.79 -4.53
N VAL A 287 19.44 33.73 -5.29
CA VAL A 287 20.59 32.84 -5.10
C VAL A 287 21.55 32.98 -6.26
N ALA A 288 22.85 32.92 -5.99
CA ALA A 288 23.86 32.78 -7.03
C ALA A 288 23.86 31.33 -7.53
N LEU A 289 24.05 31.15 -8.84
CA LEU A 289 24.10 29.85 -9.49
C LEU A 289 25.40 29.70 -10.24
N THR A 290 26.09 28.60 -9.96
CA THR A 290 27.30 28.21 -10.68
C THR A 290 26.97 27.11 -11.66
N LEU A 291 27.25 27.34 -12.96
CA LEU A 291 27.14 26.29 -13.97
C LEU A 291 28.24 25.25 -13.73
N VAL A 292 27.84 24.00 -13.51
CA VAL A 292 28.75 22.88 -13.26
C VAL A 292 28.46 21.71 -14.20
N PRO A 293 29.46 20.88 -14.54
CA PRO A 293 29.21 19.60 -15.19
C PRO A 293 28.51 18.64 -14.23
N ILE A 294 27.73 17.68 -14.77
CA ILE A 294 27.08 16.62 -13.98
C ILE A 294 28.11 15.86 -13.12
N ALA A 295 29.32 15.62 -13.64
CA ALA A 295 30.40 14.97 -12.91
C ALA A 295 30.93 15.76 -11.70
N GLY A 296 30.60 17.05 -11.57
CA GLY A 296 30.94 17.90 -10.44
C GLY A 296 29.84 17.98 -9.36
N LEU A 297 28.74 17.24 -9.52
CA LEU A 297 27.69 17.14 -8.53
C LEU A 297 28.03 16.11 -7.45
N GLN A 298 27.45 16.29 -6.27
CA GLN A 298 27.53 15.33 -5.16
C GLN A 298 26.18 14.62 -4.99
N PRO A 299 26.13 13.42 -4.38
CA PRO A 299 24.87 12.81 -3.99
C PRO A 299 24.01 13.75 -3.13
N GLY A 300 22.70 13.75 -3.36
CA GLY A 300 21.74 14.61 -2.65
C GLY A 300 21.57 16.01 -3.26
N THR A 301 21.06 16.95 -2.45
CA THR A 301 20.75 18.30 -2.91
C THR A 301 22.02 19.10 -3.17
N ASN A 302 22.14 19.63 -4.40
CA ASN A 302 23.25 20.46 -4.83
C ASN A 302 22.81 21.94 -4.85
N GLY A 303 22.93 22.62 -3.70
CA GLY A 303 22.59 24.05 -3.58
C GLY A 303 23.47 24.92 -4.48
N GLU A 304 22.89 26.01 -4.99
CA GLU A 304 23.60 27.05 -5.77
C GLU A 304 24.32 26.56 -7.04
N LYS A 305 23.95 25.38 -7.55
CA LYS A 305 24.50 24.79 -8.77
C LYS A 305 23.43 24.69 -9.83
N VAL A 306 23.82 24.85 -11.09
CA VAL A 306 22.96 24.61 -12.25
C VAL A 306 23.69 23.71 -13.25
N VAL A 307 22.95 22.85 -13.93
CA VAL A 307 23.46 22.00 -15.01
C VAL A 307 22.73 22.33 -16.31
N LEU A 308 23.44 22.20 -17.43
CA LEU A 308 22.88 22.33 -18.77
C LEU A 308 23.21 21.07 -19.58
N GLY A 309 22.21 20.51 -20.26
CA GLY A 309 22.38 19.30 -21.05
C GLY A 309 21.38 19.18 -22.19
N LYS A 310 21.53 18.13 -23.00
CA LYS A 310 20.57 17.74 -24.03
C LYS A 310 19.97 16.38 -23.66
N VAL A 311 18.67 16.23 -23.89
CA VAL A 311 17.98 14.94 -23.75
C VAL A 311 18.42 14.02 -24.89
N VAL A 312 18.99 12.86 -24.54
CA VAL A 312 19.48 11.87 -25.53
C VAL A 312 18.51 10.69 -25.72
N CYS A 313 17.64 10.45 -24.74
CA CYS A 313 16.59 9.44 -24.77
C CYS A 313 15.53 9.75 -23.71
N SER A 314 14.37 9.11 -23.82
CA SER A 314 13.35 9.05 -22.78
C SER A 314 13.04 7.58 -22.46
N VAL A 315 12.80 7.29 -21.19
CA VAL A 315 12.34 5.97 -20.74
C VAL A 315 10.96 6.16 -20.15
N GLN A 316 9.98 5.42 -20.69
CA GLN A 316 8.63 5.45 -20.16
C GLN A 316 8.51 4.44 -19.01
N ASN A 317 7.90 4.89 -17.91
CA ASN A 317 7.39 4.04 -16.86
C ASN A 317 5.92 3.73 -17.15
N GLU A 318 5.46 2.51 -16.86
CA GLU A 318 4.06 2.11 -17.07
C GLU A 318 3.11 2.80 -16.08
N ASP A 319 3.63 3.20 -14.91
CA ASP A 319 2.90 4.10 -14.01
C ASP A 319 3.05 5.53 -14.54
N SER A 320 1.95 6.30 -14.56
CA SER A 320 1.83 7.67 -15.14
C SER A 320 2.72 8.74 -14.50
N VAL A 321 3.65 8.33 -13.63
CA VAL A 321 4.58 9.19 -12.93
C VAL A 321 5.97 8.55 -12.98
N PRO A 322 6.85 9.04 -13.85
CA PRO A 322 8.19 9.43 -13.43
C PRO A 322 8.14 10.90 -12.98
N LEU A 323 8.80 11.23 -11.86
CA LEU A 323 9.19 12.61 -11.58
C LEU A 323 10.39 12.98 -12.47
#